data_AF-A0A9P6ZRC2-F1
#
_entry.id   AF-A0A9P6ZRC2-F1
#
_cell.length_a   1.000
_cell.length_b   1.000
_cell.length_c   1.000
_cell.angle_alpha   90.00
_cell.angle_beta   90.00
_cell.angle_gamma   90.00
#
_symmetry.space_group_name_H-M   'P 1'
#
loop_
_entity.id
_entity.type
_entity.pdbx_description
1 polymer ?
#
loop_
_entity_poly.entity_id
_entity_poly.type
_entity_poly.pdbx_seq_one_letter_code
_entity_poly.pdbx_strand_id
1 'polypeptide(L)'
;MFARLKSCGRHIALQRTLDVDGSRNYPKPAWQLQIWDWQNSTVLNSVLSDTIPSPYHDLIEFCFLGNDRLLVVTDSLKLYSIEDMSQTPQFLACFQLPIPLSDVHCHLPLDDIEHSSSQLQMQIQQTMYTSDPTHRLLCFTSSYPTTVYIISTRIFFNLDEIAAATPIPWNLWGPSNTRVFRSPFQCKVHISGNRVLQAFTMPDTHDEYKVHMMDFSPLAVSNRQGLGQVVKEPSMIKDTLFTLKTEKVEITSSLPYVKVILDSKFDVRDLHHIWLDKDRVYLLNANWDSPQSGRLDVIDI
;
A
#
# COMPACT_ATOMS: atom_id res chain seq x y z
N MET A 1 -10.40 -1.05 21.73
CA MET A 1 -9.11 -1.75 21.55
C MET A 1 -9.09 -2.33 20.14
N PHE A 2 -8.25 -1.78 19.26
CA PHE A 2 -8.05 -2.29 17.90
C PHE A 2 -6.77 -3.14 17.88
N ALA A 3 -6.83 -4.27 17.18
CA ALA A 3 -5.70 -5.16 16.98
C ALA A 3 -5.61 -5.59 15.51
N ARG A 4 -4.39 -5.64 14.97
CA ARG A 4 -4.13 -6.07 13.58
C ARG A 4 -3.05 -7.13 13.59
N LEU A 5 -3.35 -8.27 12.95
CA LEU A 5 -2.42 -9.39 12.81
C LEU A 5 -2.02 -9.51 11.34
N LYS A 6 -0.71 -9.56 11.06
CA LYS A 6 -0.18 -9.87 9.72
C LYS A 6 0.92 -10.92 9.84
N SER A 7 1.12 -11.70 8.79
CA SER A 7 2.20 -12.68 8.71
C SER A 7 2.98 -12.54 7.40
N CYS A 8 4.25 -12.93 7.41
CA CYS A 8 5.09 -12.98 6.22
C CYS A 8 6.24 -13.96 6.46
N GLY A 9 6.30 -15.03 5.67
CA GLY A 9 7.32 -16.06 5.80
C GLY A 9 7.33 -16.66 7.21
N ARG A 10 8.45 -16.48 7.92
CA ARG A 10 8.62 -16.97 9.31
C ARG A 10 8.08 -16.01 10.38
N HIS A 11 7.63 -14.81 10.02
CA HIS A 11 7.22 -13.80 10.98
C HIS A 11 5.71 -13.68 11.12
N ILE A 12 5.24 -13.51 12.35
CA ILE A 12 3.89 -13.04 12.68
C ILE A 12 4.05 -11.74 13.44
N ALA A 13 3.21 -10.74 13.18
CA ALA A 13 3.19 -9.52 13.96
C ALA A 13 1.77 -9.08 14.33
N LEU A 14 1.62 -8.65 15.57
CA LEU A 14 0.38 -8.17 16.17
C LEU A 14 0.58 -6.73 16.63
N GLN A 15 -0.12 -5.82 15.96
CA GLN A 15 -0.26 -4.44 16.38
C GLN A 15 -1.46 -4.32 17.32
N ARG A 16 -1.29 -3.53 18.38
CA ARG A 16 -2.31 -3.23 19.38
C ARG A 16 -2.26 -1.74 19.69
N THR A 17 -3.42 -1.12 19.83
CA THR A 17 -3.53 0.24 20.40
C THR A 17 -3.80 0.13 21.90
N LEU A 18 -3.03 0.89 22.68
CA LEU A 18 -3.07 0.94 24.13
C LEU A 18 -3.48 2.34 24.58
N ASP A 19 -4.44 2.42 25.51
CA ASP A 19 -4.74 3.66 26.21
C ASP A 19 -3.77 3.79 27.39
N VAL A 20 -2.81 4.71 27.28
CA VAL A 20 -1.89 4.98 28.38
C VAL A 20 -2.56 5.96 29.35
N ASP A 21 -2.97 5.43 30.49
CA ASP A 21 -3.66 6.19 31.53
C ASP A 21 -2.73 7.23 32.18
N GLY A 22 -3.24 8.44 32.44
CA GLY A 22 -2.43 9.52 33.02
C GLY A 22 -3.10 10.89 33.12
N SER A 23 -4.21 11.12 32.43
CA SER A 23 -5.02 12.33 32.57
C SER A 23 -6.44 12.07 32.09
N ARG A 24 -7.44 12.29 32.96
CA ARG A 24 -8.88 12.14 32.65
C ARG A 24 -9.36 12.96 31.45
N ASN A 25 -8.57 13.92 30.99
CA ASN A 25 -9.03 14.87 29.98
C ASN A 25 -8.61 14.51 28.55
N TYR A 26 -7.48 13.83 28.33
CA TYR A 26 -7.01 13.41 27.00
C TYR A 26 -6.01 12.24 27.12
N PRO A 27 -6.45 10.96 27.05
CA PRO A 27 -5.52 9.84 27.00
C PRO A 27 -4.64 9.99 25.75
N LYS A 28 -3.33 9.81 25.91
CA LYS A 28 -2.41 9.72 24.77
C LYS A 28 -2.45 8.27 24.29
N PRO A 29 -2.99 7.99 23.10
CA PRO A 29 -2.96 6.63 22.61
C PRO A 29 -1.50 6.27 22.33
N ALA A 30 -1.12 5.06 22.71
CA ALA A 30 0.14 4.45 22.32
C ALA A 30 -0.15 3.24 21.45
N TRP A 31 0.85 2.82 20.68
CA TRP A 31 0.76 1.56 19.95
C TRP A 31 1.93 0.67 20.30
N GLN A 32 1.67 -0.63 20.19
CA GLN A 32 2.67 -1.66 20.35
C GLN A 32 2.55 -2.63 19.18
N LEU A 33 3.66 -2.91 18.53
CA LEU A 33 3.80 -3.94 17.51
C LEU A 33 4.71 -5.02 18.07
N GLN A 34 4.14 -6.18 18.33
CA GLN A 34 4.89 -7.36 18.75
C GLN A 34 5.09 -8.27 17.56
N ILE A 35 6.31 -8.73 17.36
CA ILE A 35 6.72 -9.55 16.22
C ILE A 35 7.29 -10.85 16.78
N TRP A 36 6.94 -11.99 16.19
CA TRP A 36 7.41 -13.32 16.56
C TRP A 36 7.99 -14.03 15.35
N ASP A 37 9.07 -14.78 15.55
CA ASP A 37 9.47 -15.85 14.64
C ASP A 37 8.73 -17.13 15.03
N TRP A 38 7.71 -17.51 14.25
CA TRP A 38 6.88 -18.67 14.60
C TRP A 38 7.58 -20.00 14.33
N GLN A 39 8.61 -20.02 13.47
CA GLN A 39 9.33 -21.23 13.10
C GLN A 39 10.38 -21.61 14.15
N ASN A 40 11.03 -20.61 14.76
CA ASN A 40 12.07 -20.82 15.77
C ASN A 40 11.55 -20.79 17.21
N SER A 41 10.25 -21.05 17.42
CA SER A 41 9.53 -20.96 18.70
C SER A 41 9.39 -19.53 19.23
N THR A 42 8.35 -19.29 20.04
CA THR A 42 7.93 -17.97 20.57
C THR A 42 8.93 -17.28 21.50
N VAL A 43 10.13 -17.85 21.67
CA VAL A 43 11.20 -17.32 22.52
C VAL A 43 11.77 -16.04 21.93
N LEU A 44 11.86 -15.96 20.60
CA LEU A 44 12.31 -14.75 19.90
C LEU A 44 11.08 -13.90 19.56
N ASN A 45 10.85 -12.89 20.41
CA ASN A 45 9.91 -11.84 20.12
C ASN A 45 10.60 -10.49 20.22
N SER A 46 10.13 -9.56 19.39
CA SER A 46 10.62 -8.19 19.36
C SER A 46 9.43 -7.25 19.44
N VAL A 47 9.62 -6.13 20.12
CA VAL A 47 8.54 -5.17 20.41
C VAL A 47 8.96 -3.78 19.96
N LEU A 48 8.14 -3.19 19.09
CA LEU A 48 8.18 -1.76 18.78
C LEU A 48 7.02 -1.07 19.47
N SER A 49 7.26 0.11 20.01
CA SER A 49 6.21 0.92 20.61
C SER A 49 6.53 2.40 20.45
N ASP A 50 5.50 3.20 20.22
CA ASP A 50 5.61 4.65 20.14
C ASP A 50 4.28 5.29 20.59
N THR A 51 4.32 6.59 20.87
CA THR A 51 3.12 7.37 21.21
C THR A 51 2.49 7.95 19.95
N ILE A 52 1.16 7.96 19.89
CA ILE A 52 0.43 8.60 18.79
C ILE A 52 0.37 10.11 19.09
N PRO A 53 0.85 10.99 18.20
CA PRO A 53 0.84 12.43 18.42
C PRO A 53 -0.56 13.05 18.55
N SER A 54 -1.58 12.37 18.03
CA SER A 54 -2.95 12.86 17.95
C SER A 54 -3.98 11.77 18.29
N PRO A 55 -4.98 12.05 19.14
CA PRO A 55 -6.01 11.09 19.51
C PRO A 55 -7.04 10.83 18.39
N TYR A 56 -7.02 11.59 17.29
CA TYR A 56 -7.98 11.46 16.18
C TYR A 56 -7.48 10.54 15.06
N HIS A 57 -6.43 9.78 15.34
CA HIS A 57 -5.60 9.16 14.33
C HIS A 57 -5.27 7.71 14.71
N ASP A 58 -6.19 6.80 14.39
CA ASP A 58 -5.98 5.34 14.39
C ASP A 58 -5.07 4.92 13.21
N LEU A 59 -3.92 5.57 13.05
CA LEU A 59 -3.17 5.63 11.79
C LEU A 59 -2.00 4.66 11.65
N ILE A 60 -1.80 3.73 12.60
CA ILE A 60 -0.69 2.79 12.47
C ILE A 60 -1.09 1.63 11.57
N GLU A 61 -0.53 1.64 10.38
CA GLU A 61 -0.40 0.46 9.55
C GLU A 61 1.03 -0.05 9.59
N PHE A 62 1.21 -1.34 9.31
CA PHE A 62 2.54 -1.91 9.15
C PHE A 62 2.52 -2.95 8.05
N CYS A 63 3.68 -3.20 7.44
CA CYS A 63 3.80 -4.19 6.39
C CYS A 63 5.21 -4.78 6.31
N PHE A 64 5.29 -6.08 6.02
CA PHE A 64 6.56 -6.76 5.81
C PHE A 64 7.02 -6.51 4.38
N LEU A 65 8.24 -6.00 4.21
CA LEU A 65 8.85 -5.86 2.89
C LEU A 65 9.68 -7.10 2.50
N GLY A 66 9.82 -8.04 3.42
CA GLY A 66 10.57 -9.28 3.29
C GLY A 66 10.68 -9.96 4.65
N ASN A 67 11.66 -10.86 4.78
CA ASN A 67 11.97 -11.51 6.06
C ASN A 67 12.91 -10.67 6.94
N ASP A 68 13.48 -9.60 6.41
CA ASP A 68 14.52 -8.79 7.06
C ASP A 68 14.06 -7.36 7.32
N ARG A 69 12.96 -6.91 6.69
CA ARG A 69 12.49 -5.52 6.75
C ARG A 69 11.02 -5.38 7.05
N LEU A 70 10.73 -4.44 7.93
CA LEU A 70 9.40 -4.03 8.33
C LEU A 70 9.22 -2.54 8.08
N LEU A 71 8.11 -2.17 7.45
CA LEU A 71 7.70 -0.78 7.30
C LEU A 71 6.53 -0.48 8.23
N VAL A 72 6.68 0.56 9.05
CA VAL A 72 5.61 1.11 9.89
C VAL A 72 5.16 2.42 9.26
N VAL A 73 3.85 2.56 9.09
CA VAL A 73 3.20 3.65 8.39
C VAL A 73 2.42 4.45 9.40
N THR A 74 2.76 5.73 9.51
CA THR A 74 2.16 6.70 10.43
C THR A 74 1.93 8.02 9.67
N ASP A 75 2.34 9.15 10.23
CA ASP A 75 2.53 10.41 9.48
C ASP A 75 3.73 10.33 8.50
N SER A 76 4.56 9.31 8.68
CA SER A 76 5.78 9.02 7.94
C SER A 76 5.92 7.51 7.73
N LEU A 77 6.77 7.11 6.80
CA LEU A 77 7.12 5.71 6.58
C LEU A 77 8.43 5.41 7.31
N LYS A 78 8.34 4.69 8.43
CA LYS A 78 9.50 4.30 9.25
C LYS A 78 9.91 2.88 8.87
N LEU A 79 11.15 2.71 8.42
CA LEU A 79 11.71 1.42 8.05
C LEU A 79 12.55 0.85 9.19
N TYR A 80 12.34 -0.42 9.50
CA TYR A 80 13.06 -1.17 10.52
C TYR A 80 13.68 -2.45 9.94
N SER A 81 14.87 -2.80 10.42
CA SER A 81 15.43 -4.15 10.26
C SER A 81 14.85 -5.06 11.33
N ILE A 82 14.44 -6.25 10.91
CA ILE A 82 13.98 -7.36 11.74
C ILE A 82 14.82 -8.62 11.50
N GLU A 83 16.03 -8.46 10.94
CA GLU A 83 16.92 -9.57 10.64
C GLU A 83 17.34 -10.35 11.91
N ASP A 84 17.70 -9.62 12.97
CA ASP A 84 17.99 -10.16 14.29
C ASP A 84 16.83 -9.89 15.27
N MET A 85 15.98 -10.91 15.43
CA MET A 85 14.83 -10.90 16.34
C MET A 85 15.22 -11.08 17.82
N SER A 86 16.50 -11.28 18.15
CA SER A 86 16.96 -11.30 19.55
C SER A 86 17.07 -9.89 20.16
N GLN A 87 17.05 -8.86 19.31
CA GLN A 87 17.11 -7.46 19.69
C GLN A 87 15.82 -6.72 19.28
N THR A 88 15.65 -5.51 19.81
CA THR A 88 14.63 -4.57 19.33
C THR A 88 14.89 -4.25 17.85
N PRO A 89 13.85 -4.10 16.99
CA PRO A 89 14.07 -3.90 15.56
C PRO A 89 14.83 -2.60 15.34
N GLN A 90 15.89 -2.66 14.53
CA GLN A 90 16.77 -1.52 14.31
C GLN A 90 16.09 -0.52 13.37
N PHE A 91 15.94 0.73 13.79
CA PHE A 91 15.45 1.79 12.92
C PHE A 91 16.49 2.10 11.82
N LEU A 92 16.06 2.04 10.56
CA LEU A 92 16.94 2.22 9.39
C LEU A 92 16.76 3.59 8.73
N ALA A 93 15.51 4.02 8.53
CA ALA A 93 15.19 5.26 7.82
C ALA A 93 13.77 5.74 8.14
N CYS A 94 13.53 7.05 8.01
CA CYS A 94 12.19 7.63 8.04
C CYS A 94 11.96 8.45 6.78
N PHE A 95 10.91 8.13 6.03
CA PHE A 95 10.51 8.81 4.81
C PHE A 95 9.30 9.69 5.10
N GLN A 96 9.46 11.01 4.92
CA GLN A 96 8.38 11.96 5.15
C GLN A 96 7.40 11.93 3.97
N LEU A 97 6.12 11.81 4.30
CA LEU A 97 5.03 11.99 3.35
C LEU A 97 4.75 13.49 3.17
N PRO A 98 4.23 13.90 2.00
CA PRO A 98 3.99 15.32 1.74
C PRO A 98 2.77 15.84 2.51
N ILE A 99 1.89 14.92 2.93
CA ILE A 99 0.62 15.20 3.59
C ILE A 99 0.41 14.13 4.67
N PRO A 100 0.01 14.50 5.89
CA PRO A 100 -0.40 13.54 6.91
C PRO A 100 -1.54 12.69 6.38
N LEU A 101 -1.38 11.38 6.43
CA LEU A 101 -2.44 10.49 5.98
C LEU A 101 -3.53 10.40 7.05
N SER A 102 -4.80 10.34 6.63
CA SER A 102 -5.93 10.00 7.50
C SER A 102 -6.52 8.67 7.03
N ASP A 103 -6.80 7.77 7.97
CA ASP A 103 -7.43 6.46 7.74
C ASP A 103 -6.71 5.65 6.66
N VAL A 104 -5.48 5.22 7.01
CA VAL A 104 -4.57 4.55 6.07
C VAL A 104 -4.88 3.07 5.99
N HIS A 105 -5.00 2.58 4.76
CA HIS A 105 -4.92 1.16 4.46
C HIS A 105 -3.67 0.87 3.64
N CYS A 106 -2.90 -0.10 4.10
CA CYS A 106 -1.70 -0.58 3.43
C CYS A 106 -2.00 -1.87 2.68
N HIS A 107 -1.88 -1.82 1.35
CA HIS A 107 -2.07 -2.94 0.45
C HIS A 107 -0.70 -3.43 -0.02
N LEU A 108 -0.42 -4.71 0.20
CA LEU A 108 0.74 -5.40 -0.34
C LEU A 108 0.29 -6.54 -1.23
N PRO A 109 1.06 -6.88 -2.28
CA PRO A 109 0.86 -8.11 -3.05
C PRO A 109 1.34 -9.33 -2.25
N LEU A 110 0.82 -9.54 -1.04
CA LEU A 110 1.21 -10.68 -0.19
C LEU A 110 0.49 -11.98 -0.58
N ASP A 111 -0.56 -11.90 -1.40
CA ASP A 111 -1.42 -13.04 -1.73
C ASP A 111 -0.81 -14.02 -2.76
N ASP A 112 0.35 -13.73 -3.35
CA ASP A 112 1.01 -14.66 -4.28
C ASP A 112 1.74 -15.83 -3.59
N ILE A 113 1.83 -15.85 -2.24
CA ILE A 113 2.62 -16.86 -1.52
C ILE A 113 1.82 -18.13 -1.16
N GLU A 114 0.49 -18.12 -1.20
CA GLU A 114 -0.31 -19.25 -0.65
C GLU A 114 -0.79 -20.32 -1.67
N HIS A 115 -0.39 -20.27 -2.94
CA HIS A 115 -0.81 -21.29 -3.92
C HIS A 115 0.30 -22.15 -4.52
N SER A 116 1.54 -22.06 -4.04
CA SER A 116 2.64 -22.88 -4.56
C SER A 116 3.11 -23.94 -3.55
N SER A 117 2.17 -24.74 -3.05
CA SER A 117 2.47 -26.06 -2.50
C SER A 117 2.76 -27.07 -3.62
N SER A 118 3.83 -26.84 -4.38
CA SER A 118 4.52 -27.91 -5.11
C SER A 118 6.00 -27.55 -5.34
N GLN A 119 6.88 -28.25 -4.64
CA GLN A 119 8.34 -28.17 -4.71
C GLN A 119 8.95 -28.60 -6.07
N LEU A 120 8.19 -28.60 -7.17
CA LEU A 120 8.65 -29.10 -8.48
C LEU A 120 8.60 -28.10 -9.65
N GLN A 121 8.19 -26.85 -9.43
CA GLN A 121 8.09 -25.85 -10.51
C GLN A 121 9.12 -24.71 -10.44
N MET A 122 10.28 -24.96 -9.81
CA MET A 122 11.36 -23.96 -9.68
C MET A 122 12.07 -23.55 -10.98
N GLN A 123 11.70 -24.06 -12.17
CA GLN A 123 12.42 -23.75 -13.41
C GLN A 123 11.61 -23.13 -14.54
N ILE A 124 10.28 -22.92 -14.41
CA ILE A 124 9.47 -22.38 -15.53
C ILE A 124 8.72 -21.07 -15.17
N GLN A 125 8.67 -20.65 -13.91
CA GLN A 125 8.04 -19.37 -13.51
C GLN A 125 8.99 -18.14 -13.52
N GLN A 126 10.17 -18.24 -14.12
CA GLN A 126 11.18 -17.16 -14.12
C GLN A 126 10.90 -16.01 -15.11
N THR A 127 9.77 -16.01 -15.82
CA THR A 127 9.48 -14.97 -16.82
C THR A 127 8.10 -14.37 -16.63
N MET A 128 8.10 -13.09 -16.27
CA MET A 128 6.98 -12.17 -16.03
C MET A 128 6.38 -12.25 -14.63
N TYR A 129 6.29 -11.08 -13.99
CA TYR A 129 5.80 -10.83 -12.62
C TYR A 129 6.84 -11.11 -11.52
N THR A 130 7.88 -10.27 -11.55
CA THR A 130 8.96 -10.05 -10.58
C THR A 130 8.88 -10.81 -9.23
N SER A 131 9.64 -11.89 -9.12
CA SER A 131 9.98 -12.56 -7.86
C SER A 131 10.92 -11.73 -6.97
N ASP A 132 11.59 -10.71 -7.51
CA ASP A 132 12.49 -9.83 -6.78
C ASP A 132 11.71 -8.84 -5.89
N PRO A 133 11.89 -8.90 -4.55
CA PRO A 133 11.29 -7.95 -3.61
C PRO A 133 11.56 -6.48 -3.94
N THR A 134 12.67 -6.17 -4.61
CA THR A 134 13.07 -4.81 -4.98
C THR A 134 12.22 -4.21 -6.11
N HIS A 135 11.46 -5.02 -6.84
CA HIS A 135 10.59 -4.54 -7.91
C HIS A 135 9.12 -4.42 -7.49
N ARG A 136 8.79 -4.86 -6.27
CA ARG A 136 7.41 -4.85 -5.77
C ARG A 136 6.87 -3.43 -5.61
N LEU A 137 5.55 -3.37 -5.57
CA LEU A 137 4.82 -2.16 -5.23
C LEU A 137 4.26 -2.25 -3.82
N LEU A 138 4.11 -1.08 -3.23
CA LEU A 138 3.39 -0.83 -1.99
C LEU A 138 2.31 0.20 -2.28
N CYS A 139 1.10 0.00 -1.76
CA CYS A 139 0.06 1.01 -1.89
C CYS A 139 -0.56 1.43 -0.58
N PHE A 140 -0.74 2.75 -0.47
CA PHE A 140 -1.48 3.37 0.60
C PHE A 140 -2.71 4.07 0.06
N THR A 141 -3.83 3.88 0.73
CA THR A 141 -5.06 4.63 0.45
C THR A 141 -5.48 5.39 1.69
N SER A 142 -5.77 6.68 1.55
CA SER A 142 -6.51 7.49 2.54
C SER A 142 -7.99 7.52 2.20
N SER A 143 -8.88 7.71 3.17
CA SER A 143 -10.33 7.62 2.90
C SER A 143 -10.95 8.87 2.30
N TYR A 144 -10.69 10.09 2.82
CA TYR A 144 -11.31 11.30 2.29
C TYR A 144 -10.45 12.58 2.33
N PRO A 145 -10.21 13.26 1.19
CA PRO A 145 -10.42 12.73 -0.16
C PRO A 145 -9.57 11.48 -0.38
N THR A 146 -10.03 10.58 -1.24
CA THR A 146 -9.30 9.35 -1.48
C THR A 146 -8.00 9.66 -2.21
N THR A 147 -6.87 9.43 -1.53
CA THR A 147 -5.54 9.58 -2.10
C THR A 147 -4.88 8.22 -2.12
N VAL A 148 -4.40 7.83 -3.30
CA VAL A 148 -3.76 6.55 -3.55
C VAL A 148 -2.29 6.80 -3.84
N TYR A 149 -1.41 6.34 -2.96
CA TYR A 149 0.04 6.35 -3.15
C TYR A 149 0.47 4.98 -3.62
N ILE A 150 1.06 4.88 -4.80
CA ILE A 150 1.73 3.68 -5.29
C ILE A 150 3.22 3.93 -5.21
N ILE A 151 3.95 3.10 -4.47
CA ILE A 151 5.35 3.30 -4.14
C ILE A 151 6.15 2.09 -4.60
N SER A 152 7.24 2.31 -5.32
CA SER A 152 8.22 1.25 -5.61
C SER A 152 8.96 0.89 -4.32
N THR A 153 8.93 -0.38 -3.92
CA THR A 153 9.62 -0.84 -2.70
C THR A 153 11.14 -0.74 -2.80
N ARG A 154 11.69 -0.60 -4.02
CA ARG A 154 13.12 -0.40 -4.29
C ARG A 154 13.78 0.63 -3.39
N ILE A 155 13.07 1.71 -3.06
CA ILE A 155 13.58 2.81 -2.24
C ILE A 155 13.92 2.38 -0.82
N PHE A 156 13.29 1.31 -0.33
CA PHE A 156 13.52 0.78 1.02
C PHE A 156 14.71 -0.17 1.12
N PHE A 157 15.30 -0.59 0.00
CA PHE A 157 16.44 -1.51 -0.03
C PHE A 157 17.75 -0.83 -0.42
N ASN A 158 17.67 0.31 -1.12
CA ASN A 158 18.85 1.10 -1.53
C ASN A 158 19.02 2.29 -0.57
N LEU A 159 19.33 2.00 0.69
CA LEU A 159 19.66 3.04 1.65
C LEU A 159 21.16 3.31 1.61
N ASP A 160 21.54 4.55 1.29
CA ASP A 160 22.89 5.03 1.59
C ASP A 160 23.08 5.08 3.12
N GLU A 161 24.29 4.81 3.63
CA GLU A 161 24.62 4.67 5.07
C GLU A 161 24.24 5.88 5.95
N ILE A 162 23.77 6.97 5.35
CA ILE A 162 23.40 8.25 5.99
C ILE A 162 21.94 8.23 6.50
N ALA A 163 21.12 7.25 6.14
CA ALA A 163 19.65 7.29 6.27
C ALA A 163 19.06 7.26 7.70
N ALA A 164 19.85 6.94 8.74
CA ALA A 164 19.31 6.70 10.09
C ALA A 164 19.12 7.97 10.95
N ALA A 165 19.82 9.08 10.67
CA ALA A 165 19.85 10.23 11.58
C ALA A 165 18.80 11.31 11.29
N THR A 166 18.38 11.49 10.03
CA THR A 166 17.45 12.56 9.64
C THR A 166 16.30 12.04 8.79
N PRO A 167 15.04 12.43 9.07
CA PRO A 167 13.92 12.12 8.19
C PRO A 167 14.21 12.59 6.76
N ILE A 168 13.95 11.72 5.79
CA ILE A 168 14.17 11.98 4.36
C ILE A 168 12.93 12.71 3.84
N PRO A 169 13.04 13.99 3.45
CA PRO A 169 11.90 14.78 3.00
C PRO A 169 11.35 14.29 1.65
N TRP A 170 10.04 14.46 1.43
CA TRP A 170 9.33 13.99 0.23
C TRP A 170 10.04 14.38 -1.07
N ASN A 171 10.52 15.61 -1.18
CA ASN A 171 11.16 16.13 -2.40
C ASN A 171 12.44 15.35 -2.81
N LEU A 172 13.07 14.59 -1.91
CA LEU A 172 14.26 13.80 -2.21
C LEU A 172 13.96 12.37 -2.66
N TRP A 173 12.85 11.77 -2.19
CA TRP A 173 12.55 10.35 -2.45
C TRP A 173 11.21 10.13 -3.15
N GLY A 174 10.20 10.95 -2.87
CA GLY A 174 8.82 10.75 -3.31
C GLY A 174 8.63 10.88 -4.81
N PRO A 175 9.01 12.00 -5.45
CA PRO A 175 8.71 12.26 -6.86
C PRO A 175 9.13 11.14 -7.82
N SER A 176 10.32 10.55 -7.64
CA SER A 176 10.86 9.53 -8.55
C SER A 176 10.40 8.11 -8.24
N ASN A 177 9.94 7.84 -7.01
CA ASN A 177 9.62 6.48 -6.55
C ASN A 177 8.12 6.24 -6.35
N THR A 178 7.29 7.25 -6.60
CA THR A 178 5.85 7.18 -6.34
C THR A 178 5.00 7.61 -7.52
N ARG A 179 3.80 7.07 -7.58
CA ARG A 179 2.67 7.61 -8.34
C ARG A 179 1.54 7.91 -7.37
N VAL A 180 1.03 9.13 -7.41
CA VAL A 180 -0.06 9.56 -6.53
C VAL A 180 -1.29 9.87 -7.36
N PHE A 181 -2.42 9.34 -6.96
CA PHE A 181 -3.73 9.65 -7.53
C PHE A 181 -4.63 10.22 -6.45
N ARG A 182 -5.49 11.15 -6.83
CA ARG A 182 -6.49 11.72 -5.94
C ARG A 182 -7.85 11.69 -6.59
N SER A 183 -8.83 11.30 -5.82
CA SER A 183 -10.24 11.34 -6.18
C SER A 183 -11.01 12.04 -5.07
N PRO A 184 -11.95 12.94 -5.39
CA PRO A 184 -12.87 13.50 -4.40
C PRO A 184 -13.81 12.43 -3.83
N PHE A 185 -13.95 11.29 -4.49
CA PHE A 185 -14.82 10.19 -4.09
C PHE A 185 -14.03 8.91 -3.81
N GLN A 186 -14.69 7.98 -3.14
CA GLN A 186 -14.11 6.68 -2.77
C GLN A 186 -13.60 5.91 -4.00
N CYS A 187 -12.34 5.50 -3.97
CA CYS A 187 -11.76 4.58 -4.95
C CYS A 187 -11.65 3.18 -4.38
N LYS A 188 -11.73 2.18 -5.27
CA LYS A 188 -11.35 0.80 -4.96
C LYS A 188 -10.00 0.54 -5.60
N VAL A 189 -9.10 -0.11 -4.86
CA VAL A 189 -7.74 -0.40 -5.29
C VAL A 189 -7.42 -1.84 -4.93
N HIS A 190 -6.76 -2.54 -5.84
CA HIS A 190 -6.15 -3.85 -5.60
C HIS A 190 -4.76 -3.90 -6.22
N ILE A 191 -3.85 -4.65 -5.61
CA ILE A 191 -2.47 -4.84 -6.11
C ILE A 191 -2.16 -6.31 -6.23
N SER A 192 -1.56 -6.68 -7.37
CA SER A 192 -0.96 -7.99 -7.60
C SER A 192 0.37 -7.79 -8.33
N GLY A 193 1.47 -8.22 -7.71
CA GLY A 193 2.83 -7.96 -8.20
C GLY A 193 3.11 -6.48 -8.51
N ASN A 194 3.36 -6.18 -9.79
CA ASN A 194 3.62 -4.82 -10.30
C ASN A 194 2.40 -4.14 -10.90
N ARG A 195 1.23 -4.78 -10.79
CA ARG A 195 0.00 -4.27 -11.36
C ARG A 195 -0.90 -3.74 -10.26
N VAL A 196 -1.47 -2.58 -10.55
CA VAL A 196 -2.46 -1.93 -9.70
C VAL A 196 -3.74 -1.81 -10.48
N LEU A 197 -4.80 -2.37 -9.93
CA LEU A 197 -6.16 -2.19 -10.42
C LEU A 197 -6.81 -1.08 -9.59
N GLN A 198 -7.39 -0.09 -10.25
CA GLN A 198 -8.05 1.04 -9.60
C GLN A 198 -9.39 1.32 -10.26
N ALA A 199 -10.45 1.36 -9.45
CA ALA A 199 -11.75 1.88 -9.85
C ALA A 199 -11.95 3.28 -9.25
N PHE A 200 -12.17 4.29 -10.10
CA PHE A 200 -12.44 5.67 -9.69
C PHE A 200 -13.71 6.17 -10.37
N THR A 201 -14.42 7.04 -9.67
CA THR A 201 -15.67 7.63 -10.16
C THR A 201 -15.38 8.61 -11.28
N MET A 202 -16.20 8.59 -12.32
CA MET A 202 -16.09 9.56 -13.40
C MET A 202 -16.53 10.97 -12.93
N PRO A 203 -15.82 12.04 -13.31
CA PRO A 203 -16.19 13.41 -12.94
C PRO A 203 -17.58 13.83 -13.40
N ASP A 204 -18.05 13.26 -14.52
CA ASP A 204 -19.29 13.70 -15.16
C ASP A 204 -20.52 12.99 -14.59
N THR A 205 -20.40 11.69 -14.29
CA THR A 205 -21.55 10.87 -13.92
C THR A 205 -21.63 10.54 -12.44
N HIS A 206 -20.55 10.64 -11.65
CA HIS A 206 -20.46 10.41 -10.20
C HIS A 206 -20.94 9.03 -9.68
N ASP A 207 -21.84 8.37 -10.40
CA ASP A 207 -22.49 7.10 -10.11
C ASP A 207 -21.85 5.95 -10.89
N GLU A 208 -20.86 6.22 -11.75
CA GLU A 208 -20.15 5.19 -12.51
C GLU A 208 -18.65 5.14 -12.14
N TYR A 209 -18.18 3.94 -11.85
CA TYR A 209 -16.78 3.58 -11.81
C TYR A 209 -16.24 3.27 -13.21
N LYS A 210 -15.04 3.78 -13.48
CA LYS A 210 -14.18 3.28 -14.56
C LYS A 210 -12.98 2.56 -13.96
N VAL A 211 -12.67 1.39 -14.50
CA VAL A 211 -11.57 0.56 -14.01
C VAL A 211 -10.32 0.77 -14.86
N HIS A 212 -9.22 1.10 -14.19
CA HIS A 212 -7.89 1.23 -14.76
C HIS A 212 -6.99 0.13 -14.23
N MET A 213 -6.27 -0.53 -15.13
CA MET A 213 -5.10 -1.33 -14.78
C MET A 213 -3.84 -0.50 -15.07
N MET A 214 -2.91 -0.54 -14.13
CA MET A 214 -1.62 0.15 -14.21
C MET A 214 -0.51 -0.87 -13.98
N ASP A 215 0.31 -1.13 -14.99
CA ASP A 215 1.43 -2.06 -14.91
C ASP A 215 2.75 -1.28 -14.78
N PHE A 216 3.37 -1.36 -13.59
CA PHE A 216 4.63 -0.69 -13.25
C PHE A 216 5.85 -1.55 -13.55
N SER A 217 5.71 -2.69 -14.21
CA SER A 217 6.84 -3.54 -14.60
C SER A 217 7.81 -2.74 -15.47
N PRO A 218 9.13 -2.68 -15.12
CA PRO A 218 10.13 -2.00 -15.94
C PRO A 218 10.15 -2.52 -17.38
N LEU A 219 9.92 -3.83 -17.57
CA LEU A 219 9.86 -4.47 -18.87
C LEU A 219 8.62 -4.05 -19.67
N ALA A 220 7.46 -3.87 -19.01
CA ALA A 220 6.25 -3.39 -19.68
C ALA A 220 6.45 -1.94 -20.17
N VAL A 221 7.07 -1.10 -19.34
CA VAL A 221 7.38 0.30 -19.66
C VAL A 221 8.45 0.42 -20.75
N SER A 222 9.46 -0.47 -20.77
CA SER A 222 10.54 -0.44 -21.77
C SER A 222 10.09 -1.00 -23.12
N ASN A 223 9.36 -2.12 -23.13
CA ASN A 223 9.19 -2.92 -24.34
C ASN A 223 8.02 -2.48 -25.23
N ARG A 224 7.15 -1.54 -24.81
CA ARG A 224 5.98 -1.06 -25.60
C ARG A 224 5.11 -2.18 -26.25
N GLN A 225 5.26 -3.44 -25.84
CA GLN A 225 4.72 -4.60 -26.54
C GLN A 225 3.26 -4.92 -26.15
N GLY A 226 2.54 -3.99 -25.51
CA GLY A 226 1.16 -4.20 -25.03
C GLY A 226 0.16 -3.18 -25.58
N LEU A 227 -1.12 -3.46 -25.40
CA LEU A 227 -2.28 -2.63 -25.81
C LEU A 227 -2.41 -1.30 -25.02
N GLY A 228 -1.60 -1.09 -23.98
CA GLY A 228 -1.72 0.04 -23.07
C GLY A 228 -0.90 1.28 -23.46
N GLN A 229 -1.30 2.43 -22.93
CA GLN A 229 -0.59 3.69 -23.06
C GLN A 229 0.53 3.77 -22.02
N VAL A 230 1.78 3.99 -22.45
CA VAL A 230 2.89 4.25 -21.51
C VAL A 230 2.77 5.67 -20.97
N VAL A 231 2.81 5.81 -19.64
CA VAL A 231 2.79 7.08 -18.91
C VAL A 231 4.11 7.23 -18.17
N LYS A 232 4.90 8.25 -18.54
CA LYS A 232 6.21 8.59 -17.93
C LYS A 232 6.22 9.98 -17.30
N GLU A 233 5.23 10.77 -17.63
CA GLU A 233 5.17 12.19 -17.39
C GLU A 233 4.82 12.41 -15.93
N PRO A 234 5.50 13.36 -15.24
CA PRO A 234 5.15 13.70 -13.88
C PRO A 234 3.69 14.16 -13.78
N SER A 235 3.04 13.76 -12.69
CA SER A 235 1.72 14.24 -12.30
C SER A 235 1.87 15.18 -11.12
N MET A 236 1.07 16.25 -11.11
CA MET A 236 0.99 17.21 -10.01
C MET A 236 -0.42 17.22 -9.43
N ILE A 237 -0.52 16.96 -8.14
CA ILE A 237 -1.74 17.13 -7.38
C ILE A 237 -1.60 18.42 -6.58
N LYS A 238 -2.55 19.33 -6.75
CA LYS A 238 -2.65 20.54 -5.94
C LYS A 238 -3.56 20.23 -4.77
N ASP A 239 -3.00 20.21 -3.56
CA ASP A 239 -3.80 20.10 -2.36
C ASP A 239 -4.04 21.48 -1.74
N THR A 240 -5.31 21.86 -1.69
CA THR A 240 -5.80 22.81 -0.70
C THR A 240 -6.24 21.99 0.50
N LEU A 241 -5.29 21.67 1.38
CA LEU A 241 -5.62 21.07 2.67
C LEU A 241 -6.53 22.03 3.43
N PHE A 242 -7.58 21.51 4.06
CA PHE A 242 -8.29 22.16 5.15
C PHE A 242 -7.43 22.14 6.43
N THR A 243 -6.14 22.41 6.33
CA THR A 243 -5.35 22.78 7.50
C THR A 243 -5.72 24.21 7.85
N LEU A 244 -5.83 24.52 9.15
CA LEU A 244 -6.07 25.88 9.68
C LEU A 244 -5.10 26.95 9.13
N LYS A 245 -4.01 26.51 8.50
CA LYS A 245 -3.14 27.32 7.64
C LYS A 245 -3.42 26.95 6.18
N THR A 246 -3.84 27.93 5.40
CA THR A 246 -4.03 27.92 3.94
C THR A 246 -2.71 27.75 3.17
N GLU A 247 -1.90 26.75 3.52
CA GLU A 247 -0.72 26.38 2.76
C GLU A 247 -1.15 25.42 1.65
N LYS A 248 -0.92 25.84 0.40
CA LYS A 248 -1.11 24.99 -0.77
C LYS A 248 0.09 24.06 -0.86
N VAL A 249 -0.14 22.76 -0.71
CA VAL A 249 0.89 21.75 -0.89
C VAL A 249 0.75 21.18 -2.30
N GLU A 250 1.80 21.29 -3.10
CA GLU A 250 1.86 20.68 -4.43
C GLU A 250 2.64 19.36 -4.33
N ILE A 251 1.99 18.25 -4.68
CA ILE A 251 2.61 16.93 -4.69
C ILE A 251 2.96 16.57 -6.13
N THR A 252 4.26 16.44 -6.40
CA THR A 252 4.76 15.90 -7.67
C THR A 252 5.10 14.42 -7.52
N SER A 253 4.67 13.60 -8.49
CA SER A 253 4.98 12.16 -8.56
C SER A 253 5.17 11.69 -10.00
N SER A 254 6.10 10.76 -10.25
CA SER A 254 6.59 10.45 -11.61
C SER A 254 6.98 8.99 -11.85
N LEU A 255 6.50 8.05 -11.02
CA LEU A 255 6.75 6.62 -11.26
C LEU A 255 6.08 6.16 -12.58
N PRO A 256 6.85 5.68 -13.58
CA PRO A 256 6.31 5.29 -14.88
C PRO A 256 5.51 3.98 -14.85
N TYR A 257 4.50 3.86 -15.71
CA TYR A 257 3.68 2.65 -15.85
C TYR A 257 3.01 2.56 -17.23
N VAL A 258 2.48 1.39 -17.54
CA VAL A 258 1.57 1.16 -18.68
C VAL A 258 0.14 1.22 -18.18
N LYS A 259 -0.68 2.08 -18.77
CA LYS A 259 -2.09 2.25 -18.45
C LYS A 259 -2.96 1.49 -19.43
N VAL A 260 -3.84 0.63 -18.92
CA VAL A 260 -4.93 0.01 -19.66
C VAL A 260 -6.24 0.44 -19.02
N ILE A 261 -7.19 0.86 -19.85
CA ILE A 261 -8.51 1.31 -19.41
C ILE A 261 -9.50 0.25 -19.86
N LEU A 262 -10.28 -0.30 -18.92
CA LEU A 262 -11.36 -1.19 -19.29
C LEU A 262 -12.54 -0.36 -19.83
N ASP A 263 -13.10 -0.77 -20.96
CA ASP A 263 -14.21 -0.06 -21.61
C ASP A 263 -15.52 -0.19 -20.84
N SER A 264 -15.63 -1.21 -19.99
CA SER A 264 -16.79 -1.43 -19.13
C SER A 264 -16.90 -0.37 -18.05
N LYS A 265 -18.13 0.07 -17.81
CA LYS A 265 -18.50 0.96 -16.71
C LYS A 265 -19.32 0.18 -15.70
N PHE A 266 -19.20 0.56 -14.44
CA PHE A 266 -19.86 -0.13 -13.34
C PHE A 266 -20.55 0.87 -12.44
N ASP A 267 -21.77 0.59 -11.99
CA ASP A 267 -22.44 1.44 -11.00
C ASP A 267 -21.64 1.42 -9.68
N VAL A 268 -21.48 2.60 -9.07
CA VAL A 268 -20.75 2.78 -7.81
C VAL A 268 -21.37 1.99 -6.66
N ARG A 269 -22.70 1.81 -6.68
CA ARG A 269 -23.45 1.07 -5.67
C ARG A 269 -23.36 -0.43 -5.87
N ASP A 270 -23.13 -0.88 -7.10
CA ASP A 270 -23.09 -2.31 -7.42
C ASP A 270 -21.69 -2.88 -7.25
N LEU A 271 -20.63 -2.16 -7.64
CA LEU A 271 -19.28 -2.70 -7.55
C LEU A 271 -18.81 -2.72 -6.10
N HIS A 272 -18.68 -3.89 -5.47
CA HIS A 272 -18.22 -4.03 -4.09
C HIS A 272 -16.70 -4.17 -4.00
N HIS A 273 -16.11 -5.05 -4.80
CA HIS A 273 -14.68 -5.35 -4.74
C HIS A 273 -14.13 -5.61 -6.13
N ILE A 274 -12.83 -5.36 -6.26
CA ILE A 274 -12.05 -5.61 -7.46
C ILE A 274 -10.82 -6.42 -7.07
N TRP A 275 -10.45 -7.39 -7.89
CA TRP A 275 -9.22 -8.15 -7.72
C TRP A 275 -8.55 -8.37 -9.06
N LEU A 276 -7.25 -8.61 -9.01
CA LEU A 276 -6.43 -8.97 -10.14
C LEU A 276 -5.65 -10.22 -9.75
N ASP A 277 -5.73 -11.25 -10.59
CA ASP A 277 -4.87 -12.42 -10.54
C ASP A 277 -4.35 -12.71 -11.95
N LYS A 278 -3.04 -12.59 -12.12
CA LYS A 278 -2.32 -12.71 -13.39
C LYS A 278 -2.92 -11.80 -14.47
N ASP A 279 -3.62 -12.39 -15.44
CA ASP A 279 -4.22 -11.72 -16.59
C ASP A 279 -5.76 -11.69 -16.50
N ARG A 280 -6.30 -11.86 -15.28
CA ARG A 280 -7.73 -11.82 -15.02
C ARG A 280 -8.10 -10.78 -13.98
N VAL A 281 -9.06 -9.95 -14.33
CA VAL A 281 -9.74 -9.04 -13.40
C VAL A 281 -11.04 -9.67 -12.94
N TYR A 282 -11.21 -9.71 -11.62
CA TYR A 282 -12.42 -10.19 -10.96
C TYR A 282 -13.15 -8.99 -10.36
N LEU A 283 -14.46 -8.92 -10.59
CA LEU A 283 -15.32 -7.85 -10.12
C LEU A 283 -16.49 -8.46 -9.37
N LEU A 284 -16.60 -8.17 -8.07
CA LEU A 284 -17.76 -8.58 -7.29
C LEU A 284 -18.79 -7.47 -7.29
N ASN A 285 -19.91 -7.73 -7.93
CA ASN A 285 -21.07 -6.85 -7.96
C ASN A 285 -22.13 -7.33 -6.96
N ALA A 286 -22.64 -6.44 -6.12
CA ALA A 286 -23.86 -6.70 -5.36
C ALA A 286 -25.05 -6.45 -6.26
N ASN A 287 -25.94 -7.43 -6.35
CA ASN A 287 -27.26 -7.20 -6.90
C ASN A 287 -28.18 -6.71 -5.79
N TRP A 288 -28.53 -5.42 -5.77
CA TRP A 288 -29.46 -4.87 -4.79
C TRP A 288 -30.87 -5.47 -4.90
N ASP A 289 -31.26 -5.96 -6.08
CA ASP A 289 -32.56 -6.62 -6.29
C ASP A 289 -32.62 -8.02 -5.64
N SER A 290 -31.45 -8.60 -5.31
CA SER A 290 -31.37 -9.85 -4.57
C SER A 290 -30.08 -9.87 -3.74
N PRO A 291 -30.10 -9.37 -2.49
CA PRO A 291 -28.90 -9.23 -1.64
C PRO A 291 -28.19 -10.55 -1.30
N GLN A 292 -28.75 -11.69 -1.71
CA GLN A 292 -28.14 -13.02 -1.60
C GLN A 292 -27.41 -13.49 -2.88
N SER A 293 -27.48 -12.75 -3.98
CA SER A 293 -26.86 -13.10 -5.26
C SER A 293 -25.82 -12.05 -5.66
N GLY A 294 -24.68 -12.06 -4.96
CA GLY A 294 -23.49 -11.41 -5.50
C GLY A 294 -23.13 -12.04 -6.85
N ARG A 295 -22.83 -11.22 -7.85
CA ARG A 295 -22.37 -11.67 -9.17
C ARG A 295 -20.87 -11.41 -9.28
N LEU A 296 -20.11 -12.46 -9.60
CA LEU A 296 -18.69 -12.36 -9.89
C LEU A 296 -18.51 -12.29 -11.40
N ASP A 297 -18.06 -11.15 -11.91
CA ASP A 297 -17.67 -10.99 -13.31
C ASP A 297 -16.16 -11.17 -13.46
N VAL A 298 -15.74 -11.81 -14.56
CA VAL A 298 -14.33 -12.08 -14.87
C VAL A 298 -14.02 -11.49 -16.24
N ILE A 299 -12.94 -10.72 -16.32
CA ILE A 299 -12.45 -10.09 -17.55
C ILE A 299 -11.02 -10.58 -17.78
N ASP A 300 -10.78 -11.21 -18.94
CA ASP A 300 -9.42 -11.57 -19.38
C ASP A 300 -8.76 -10.34 -20.05
N ILE A 301 -7.46 -10.14 -19.81
CA ILE A 301 -6.65 -9.00 -20.30
C ILE A 301 -5.52 -9.46 -21.22
#